data_AF-A0A1X7DLV8-F1
#
_entry.id   AF-A0A1X7DLV8-F1
#
_cell.length_a   1.000
_cell.length_b   1.000
_cell.length_c   1.000
_cell.angle_alpha   90.00
_cell.angle_beta   90.00
_cell.angle_gamma   90.00
#
_symmetry.space_group_name_H-M   'P 1'
#
loop_
_entity.id
_entity.type
_entity.pdbx_description
1 polymer ?
#
loop_
_entity_poly.entity_id
_entity_poly.type
_entity_poly.pdbx_seq_one_letter_code
_entity_poly.pdbx_strand_id
1 'polypeptide(L)'
;MKTNRVCLEEFEVTPEITDEDRAIFSAVTSIELADWQIEQIVNPSQICHRQEKVLAVHWHPEFIPMDLISKRIDIMFPNREDELLIPTQHNELMSYGPYTGVEVDCYASGFNQKIQLLLHFENEKVEKAHVLKSMLAHTFKYRTSQLFEFMDSITKPDEKRVHEAARETGADENLVEMVKVYVTKIQTMLDENWSDIPKDSVKNKLIKNFFDALRPKYGDTSINRIQAYLKAVKSLVKKDFSLKFFYRATEVIEEARALGGCVVIPHPEEFWPILLAKYDVDGIEVWNPQSQRYTEFLISVVNEQNINRRPGNKEILIFMGDDCHMSEKTKSIETQDPAKAAREIGMQPAWNDLNIRKKLIIAGINRQSVIDEYRTRLAG
;
A
#
# COMPACT_ATOMS: atom_id res chain seq x y z
N MET A 1 40.13 -31.64 6.49
CA MET A 1 39.58 -30.28 6.35
C MET A 1 38.42 -30.14 7.30
N LYS A 2 38.60 -29.39 8.40
CA LYS A 2 37.53 -29.08 9.35
C LYS A 2 36.66 -28.00 8.71
N THR A 3 35.41 -28.33 8.43
CA THR A 3 34.36 -27.36 8.10
C THR A 3 34.15 -26.48 9.34
N ASN A 4 34.56 -25.22 9.25
CA ASN A 4 34.20 -24.21 10.23
C ASN A 4 32.67 -24.07 10.23
N ARG A 5 32.03 -24.64 11.25
CA ARG A 5 30.72 -24.18 11.72
C ARG A 5 30.92 -22.70 12.06
N VAL A 6 30.31 -21.81 11.27
CA VAL A 6 30.21 -20.40 11.65
C VAL A 6 29.46 -20.37 12.98
N CYS A 7 30.15 -20.01 14.05
CA CYS A 7 29.56 -19.87 15.38
C CYS A 7 28.40 -18.88 15.30
N LEU A 8 27.26 -19.30 15.82
CA LEU A 8 26.08 -18.49 16.05
C LEU A 8 26.45 -17.36 17.01
N GLU A 9 26.10 -16.12 16.67
CA GLU A 9 26.16 -15.02 17.62
C GLU A 9 25.22 -15.36 18.79
N GLU A 10 25.75 -15.46 20.00
CA GLU A 10 24.93 -15.46 21.21
C GLU A 10 24.36 -14.05 21.35
N PHE A 11 23.06 -13.91 21.07
CA PHE A 11 22.37 -12.65 21.29
C PHE A 11 22.13 -12.50 22.79
N GLU A 12 22.93 -11.68 23.47
CA GLU A 12 22.58 -11.21 24.81
C GLU A 12 21.43 -10.20 24.70
N VAL A 13 20.22 -10.65 25.00
CA VAL A 13 19.01 -9.81 24.98
C VAL A 13 18.38 -9.80 26.36
N THR A 14 18.36 -8.65 27.00
CA THR A 14 17.61 -8.46 28.24
C THR A 14 16.11 -8.45 27.96
N PRO A 15 15.28 -9.16 28.75
CA PRO A 15 13.82 -9.06 28.68
C PRO A 15 13.28 -7.68 29.06
N GLU A 16 14.02 -6.90 29.84
CA GLU A 16 13.59 -5.58 30.31
C GLU A 16 13.55 -4.56 29.17
N ILE A 17 12.52 -3.70 29.18
CA ILE A 17 12.42 -2.58 28.23
C ILE A 17 13.43 -1.52 28.64
N THR A 18 14.39 -1.26 27.77
CA THR A 18 15.44 -0.25 27.96
C THR A 18 15.03 1.11 27.41
N ASP A 19 15.76 2.17 27.79
CA ASP A 19 15.55 3.50 27.20
C ASP A 19 15.83 3.51 25.69
N GLU A 20 16.78 2.69 25.22
CA GLU A 20 17.05 2.47 23.79
C GLU A 20 15.82 1.89 23.09
N ASP A 21 15.17 0.89 23.68
CA ASP A 21 13.94 0.28 23.13
C ASP A 21 12.82 1.33 23.01
N ARG A 22 12.64 2.18 24.04
CA ARG A 22 11.64 3.25 24.03
C ARG A 22 11.95 4.33 23.00
N ALA A 23 13.22 4.69 22.84
CA ALA A 23 13.65 5.66 21.84
C ALA A 23 13.38 5.16 20.42
N ILE A 24 13.72 3.89 20.13
CA ILE A 24 13.41 3.27 18.83
C ILE A 24 11.90 3.24 18.62
N PHE A 25 11.13 2.77 19.62
CA PHE A 25 9.67 2.68 19.54
C PHE A 25 9.02 4.02 19.22
N SER A 26 9.42 5.09 19.93
CA SER A 26 8.97 6.45 19.69
C SER A 26 9.30 6.91 18.27
N ALA A 27 10.55 6.70 17.82
CA ALA A 27 10.98 7.09 16.48
C ALA A 27 10.21 6.38 15.36
N VAL A 28 9.92 5.08 15.50
CA VAL A 28 9.22 4.32 14.45
C VAL A 28 7.70 4.51 14.44
N THR A 29 7.12 5.07 15.51
CA THR A 29 5.69 5.38 15.63
C THR A 29 5.36 6.86 15.41
N SER A 30 6.37 7.73 15.47
CA SER A 30 6.24 9.16 15.25
C SER A 30 5.75 9.50 13.84
N ILE A 31 4.89 10.52 13.79
CA ILE A 31 4.42 11.19 12.56
C ILE A 31 5.01 12.59 12.42
N GLU A 32 5.84 13.01 13.36
CA GLU A 32 6.54 14.29 13.29
C GLU A 32 7.66 14.20 12.25
N LEU A 33 7.79 15.25 11.44
CA LEU A 33 8.79 15.35 10.40
C LEU A 33 9.93 16.26 10.86
N ALA A 34 11.15 15.74 10.83
CA ALA A 34 12.36 16.55 10.96
C ALA A 34 12.56 17.43 9.72
N ASP A 35 13.29 18.54 9.88
CA ASP A 35 13.53 19.52 8.80
C ASP A 35 14.08 18.89 7.52
N TRP A 36 15.03 17.95 7.66
CA TRP A 36 15.60 17.23 6.51
C TRP A 36 14.58 16.32 5.81
N GLN A 37 13.61 15.76 6.53
CA GLN A 37 12.53 14.97 5.94
C GLN A 37 11.59 15.87 5.15
N ILE A 38 11.26 17.05 5.68
CA ILE A 38 10.46 18.07 4.99
C ILE A 38 11.16 18.48 3.70
N GLU A 39 12.46 18.82 3.77
CA GLU A 39 13.28 19.17 2.61
C GLU A 39 13.27 18.07 1.55
N GLN A 40 13.41 16.79 1.96
CA GLN A 40 13.39 15.66 1.05
C GLN A 40 12.00 15.42 0.42
N ILE A 41 10.92 15.64 1.17
CA ILE A 41 9.54 15.53 0.65
C ILE A 41 9.29 16.59 -0.41
N VAL A 42 9.66 17.85 -0.17
CA VAL A 42 9.34 18.95 -1.10
C VAL A 42 10.25 18.98 -2.33
N ASN A 43 11.45 18.39 -2.25
CA ASN A 43 12.39 18.35 -3.37
C ASN A 43 12.32 17.01 -4.11
N PRO A 44 11.60 16.90 -5.24
CA PRO A 44 11.56 15.68 -6.02
C PRO A 44 12.90 15.39 -6.69
N SER A 45 13.18 14.10 -6.87
CA SER A 45 14.40 13.66 -7.56
C SER A 45 14.37 13.92 -9.08
N GLN A 46 13.18 14.16 -9.63
CA GLN A 46 12.95 14.37 -11.05
C GLN A 46 11.96 15.51 -11.29
N ILE A 47 12.21 16.31 -12.32
CA ILE A 47 11.33 17.40 -12.76
C ILE A 47 10.90 17.14 -14.20
N CYS A 48 9.60 17.07 -14.43
CA CYS A 48 8.96 16.67 -15.67
C CYS A 48 8.41 17.88 -16.45
N HIS A 49 9.29 18.75 -16.95
CA HIS A 49 8.91 19.98 -17.65
C HIS A 49 7.98 19.81 -18.86
N ARG A 50 7.98 18.63 -19.49
CA ARG A 50 7.19 18.34 -20.71
C ARG A 50 5.87 17.62 -20.42
N GLN A 51 5.57 17.29 -19.17
CA GLN A 51 4.32 16.64 -18.82
C GLN A 51 3.27 17.69 -18.48
N GLU A 52 2.51 18.11 -19.49
CA GLU A 52 1.46 19.12 -19.35
C GLU A 52 0.20 18.57 -18.69
N LYS A 53 -0.04 17.26 -18.76
CA LYS A 53 -1.24 16.61 -18.21
C LYS A 53 -0.82 15.60 -17.14
N VAL A 54 -1.36 15.73 -15.92
CA VAL A 54 -0.99 14.89 -14.78
C VAL A 54 -2.18 14.04 -14.34
N LEU A 55 -2.00 12.73 -14.26
CA LEU A 55 -3.05 11.79 -13.84
C LEU A 55 -2.48 10.91 -12.73
N ALA A 56 -3.12 10.88 -11.57
CA ALA A 56 -2.77 10.01 -10.45
C ALA A 56 -4.03 9.65 -9.67
N VAL A 57 -4.55 8.44 -9.85
CA VAL A 57 -5.77 7.97 -9.16
C VAL A 57 -5.48 6.88 -8.13
N HIS A 58 -4.21 6.59 -7.88
CA HIS A 58 -3.76 5.61 -6.91
C HIS A 58 -2.40 6.00 -6.34
N TRP A 59 -2.43 6.60 -5.16
CA TRP A 59 -1.25 6.99 -4.40
C TRP A 59 -1.63 7.20 -2.93
N HIS A 60 -0.69 6.94 -2.04
CA HIS A 60 -0.88 6.85 -0.59
C HIS A 60 -0.19 8.01 0.11
N PRO A 61 -0.94 8.98 0.65
CA PRO A 61 -0.34 10.09 1.38
C PRO A 61 0.29 9.68 2.71
N GLU A 62 -0.24 8.62 3.34
CA GLU A 62 0.14 8.16 4.68
C GLU A 62 0.09 9.34 5.68
N PHE A 63 1.11 9.49 6.53
CA PHE A 63 1.13 10.55 7.54
C PHE A 63 1.66 11.90 7.02
N ILE A 64 1.97 12.02 5.73
CA ILE A 64 2.60 13.23 5.19
C ILE A 64 1.54 14.31 4.96
N PRO A 65 1.75 15.54 5.47
CA PRO A 65 0.83 16.65 5.24
C PRO A 65 0.61 16.93 3.75
N MET A 66 -0.66 17.15 3.36
CA MET A 66 -1.02 17.38 1.95
C MET A 66 -0.35 18.64 1.37
N ASP A 67 -0.06 19.66 2.18
CA ASP A 67 0.59 20.88 1.68
C ASP A 67 2.03 20.62 1.21
N LEU A 68 2.76 19.72 1.87
CA LEU A 68 4.09 19.30 1.45
C LEU A 68 4.04 18.48 0.16
N ILE A 69 3.03 17.61 0.05
CA ILE A 69 2.79 16.81 -1.17
C ILE A 69 2.44 17.73 -2.35
N SER A 70 1.57 18.72 -2.15
CA SER A 70 1.24 19.72 -3.18
C SER A 70 2.48 20.45 -3.67
N LYS A 71 3.34 20.93 -2.77
CA LYS A 71 4.60 21.60 -3.14
C LYS A 71 5.50 20.70 -4.00
N ARG A 72 5.59 19.41 -3.64
CA ARG A 72 6.35 18.43 -4.43
C ARG A 72 5.78 18.29 -5.84
N ILE A 73 4.46 18.12 -5.97
CA ILE A 73 3.77 17.99 -7.26
C ILE A 73 3.97 19.25 -8.10
N ASP A 74 3.89 20.44 -7.50
CA ASP A 74 4.13 21.72 -8.17
C ASP A 74 5.55 21.84 -8.73
N ILE A 75 6.56 21.47 -7.94
CA ILE A 75 7.95 21.49 -8.37
C ILE A 75 8.19 20.44 -9.46
N MET A 76 7.56 19.28 -9.34
CA MET A 76 7.75 18.16 -10.25
C MET A 76 7.11 18.41 -11.63
N PHE A 77 5.98 19.10 -11.70
CA PHE A 77 5.26 19.39 -12.94
C PHE A 77 5.02 20.90 -13.11
N PRO A 78 6.07 21.69 -13.38
CA PRO A 78 6.00 23.15 -13.36
C PRO A 78 5.16 23.75 -14.50
N ASN A 79 4.94 22.99 -15.58
CA ASN A 79 4.21 23.43 -16.77
C ASN A 79 2.90 22.65 -16.97
N ARG A 80 2.33 22.06 -15.91
CA ARG A 80 1.06 21.34 -16.03
C ARG A 80 -0.07 22.32 -16.33
N GLU A 81 -0.95 21.91 -17.24
CA GLU A 81 -2.11 22.66 -17.68
C GLU A 81 -3.43 22.01 -17.22
N ASP A 82 -3.44 20.70 -17.01
CA ASP A 82 -4.60 19.96 -16.50
C ASP A 82 -4.15 18.80 -15.62
N GLU A 83 -4.98 18.44 -14.65
CA GLU A 83 -4.70 17.37 -13.71
C GLU A 83 -5.96 16.65 -13.21
N LEU A 84 -5.76 15.38 -12.86
CA LEU A 84 -6.70 14.59 -12.08
C LEU A 84 -5.90 13.79 -11.05
N LEU A 85 -5.93 14.27 -9.81
CA LEU A 85 -5.18 13.72 -8.69
C LEU A 85 -6.16 13.31 -7.60
N ILE A 86 -6.21 12.02 -7.29
CA ILE A 86 -7.11 11.45 -6.28
C ILE A 86 -6.29 10.55 -5.36
N PRO A 87 -6.08 10.93 -4.09
CA PRO A 87 -5.37 10.11 -3.13
C PRO A 87 -6.22 8.92 -2.73
N THR A 88 -5.55 7.84 -2.37
CA THR A 88 -6.17 6.62 -1.89
C THR A 88 -5.38 6.18 -0.67
N GLN A 89 -6.05 5.99 0.46
CA GLN A 89 -5.44 5.39 1.64
C GLN A 89 -6.19 4.11 1.98
N HIS A 90 -5.48 3.14 2.56
CA HIS A 90 -6.09 1.86 2.91
C HIS A 90 -7.22 2.02 3.93
N ASN A 91 -8.46 1.85 3.47
CA ASN A 91 -9.69 1.92 4.25
C ASN A 91 -9.91 3.26 4.96
N GLU A 92 -9.37 4.34 4.41
CA GLU A 92 -9.56 5.70 4.89
C GLU A 92 -9.80 6.65 3.72
N LEU A 93 -10.81 7.52 3.86
CA LEU A 93 -11.12 8.53 2.86
C LEU A 93 -10.09 9.66 2.96
N MET A 94 -9.38 9.90 1.87
CA MET A 94 -8.43 11.01 1.75
C MET A 94 -8.88 11.97 0.65
N SER A 95 -8.75 13.26 0.90
CA SER A 95 -9.16 14.30 -0.05
C SER A 95 -7.96 15.06 -0.58
N TYR A 96 -7.99 15.37 -1.88
CA TYR A 96 -7.06 16.28 -2.52
C TYR A 96 -7.80 17.11 -3.57
N GLY A 97 -7.75 18.44 -3.45
CA GLY A 97 -8.55 19.32 -4.29
C GLY A 97 -10.04 18.96 -4.21
N PRO A 98 -10.74 18.80 -5.35
CA PRO A 98 -12.18 18.53 -5.38
C PRO A 98 -12.56 17.05 -5.20
N TYR A 99 -11.58 16.14 -5.12
CA TYR A 99 -11.83 14.70 -5.11
C TYR A 99 -11.40 14.03 -3.81
N THR A 100 -12.13 12.98 -3.47
CA THR A 100 -11.83 12.08 -2.35
C THR A 100 -11.71 10.66 -2.86
N GLY A 101 -10.70 9.94 -2.37
CA GLY A 101 -10.49 8.55 -2.70
C GLY A 101 -10.16 7.67 -1.50
N VAL A 102 -10.32 6.37 -1.70
CA VAL A 102 -9.98 5.33 -0.73
C VAL A 102 -9.64 4.04 -1.46
N GLU A 103 -8.66 3.30 -0.94
CA GLU A 103 -8.43 1.92 -1.35
C GLU A 103 -9.02 0.98 -0.30
N VAL A 104 -10.02 0.18 -0.69
CA VAL A 104 -10.79 -0.67 0.21
C VAL A 104 -10.39 -2.13 0.05
N ASP A 105 -10.02 -2.78 1.15
CA ASP A 105 -9.88 -4.23 1.19
C ASP A 105 -11.27 -4.88 1.19
N CYS A 106 -11.50 -5.83 0.29
CA CYS A 106 -12.78 -6.53 0.21
C CYS A 106 -12.59 -8.01 -0.12
N TYR A 107 -13.65 -8.79 0.11
CA TYR A 107 -13.70 -10.21 -0.17
C TYR A 107 -14.34 -10.48 -1.54
N ALA A 108 -13.62 -11.16 -2.42
CA ALA A 108 -14.15 -11.71 -3.66
C ALA A 108 -14.60 -13.16 -3.44
N SER A 109 -15.90 -13.35 -3.21
CA SER A 109 -16.48 -14.68 -2.89
C SER A 109 -16.31 -15.70 -4.02
N GLY A 110 -16.37 -15.26 -5.29
CA GLY A 110 -16.23 -16.15 -6.44
C GLY A 110 -14.87 -16.86 -6.55
N PHE A 111 -13.82 -16.30 -5.95
CA PHE A 111 -12.45 -16.83 -5.99
C PHE A 111 -11.86 -17.09 -4.60
N ASN A 112 -12.66 -16.86 -3.54
CA ASN A 112 -12.26 -16.97 -2.15
C ASN A 112 -10.94 -16.23 -1.83
N GLN A 113 -10.84 -14.97 -2.25
CA GLN A 113 -9.61 -14.18 -2.12
C GLN A 113 -9.90 -12.76 -1.63
N LYS A 114 -8.96 -12.19 -0.86
CA LYS A 114 -8.94 -10.75 -0.56
C LYS A 114 -8.50 -9.98 -1.81
N ILE A 115 -9.29 -8.99 -2.21
CA ILE A 115 -8.96 -8.06 -3.29
C ILE A 115 -8.96 -6.62 -2.75
N GLN A 116 -8.55 -5.68 -3.59
CA GLN A 116 -8.66 -4.25 -3.32
C GLN A 116 -9.48 -3.58 -4.42
N LEU A 117 -10.18 -2.50 -4.07
CA LEU A 117 -10.88 -1.62 -5.00
C LEU A 117 -10.53 -0.18 -4.65
N LEU A 118 -10.35 0.66 -5.66
CA LEU A 118 -10.26 2.11 -5.47
C LEU A 118 -11.67 2.69 -5.65
N LEU A 119 -12.11 3.49 -4.69
CA LEU A 119 -13.36 4.23 -4.77
C LEU A 119 -13.04 5.72 -4.85
N HIS A 120 -13.62 6.41 -5.82
CA HIS A 120 -13.38 7.83 -6.05
C HIS A 120 -14.69 8.61 -6.12
N PHE A 121 -14.68 9.80 -5.52
CA PHE A 121 -15.85 10.64 -5.35
C PHE A 121 -15.49 12.11 -5.51
N GLU A 122 -16.47 12.93 -5.90
CA GLU A 122 -16.45 14.35 -5.53
C GLU A 122 -16.62 14.50 -4.02
N ASN A 123 -15.95 15.47 -3.41
CA ASN A 123 -15.92 15.62 -1.95
C ASN A 123 -17.32 15.67 -1.30
N GLU A 124 -18.27 16.38 -1.92
CA GLU A 124 -19.63 16.54 -1.41
C GLU A 124 -20.40 15.22 -1.27
N LYS A 125 -20.09 14.23 -2.14
CA LYS A 125 -20.79 12.93 -2.17
C LYS A 125 -20.47 12.06 -0.95
N VAL A 126 -19.35 12.33 -0.26
CA VAL A 126 -18.89 11.51 0.88
C VAL A 126 -19.03 12.21 2.24
N GLU A 127 -19.50 13.45 2.29
CA GLU A 127 -19.71 14.18 3.56
C GLU A 127 -20.62 13.39 4.51
N LYS A 128 -21.74 12.88 4.00
CA LYS A 128 -22.78 12.15 4.74
C LYS A 128 -22.82 10.65 4.43
N ALA A 129 -21.74 10.10 3.88
CA ALA A 129 -21.63 8.67 3.57
C ALA A 129 -21.42 7.80 4.82
N HIS A 130 -22.41 7.78 5.72
CA HIS A 130 -22.32 7.10 7.02
C HIS A 130 -22.09 5.59 6.89
N VAL A 131 -22.74 4.94 5.92
CA VAL A 131 -22.61 3.50 5.69
C VAL A 131 -21.21 3.19 5.19
N LEU A 132 -20.75 3.82 4.10
CA LEU A 132 -19.36 3.70 3.63
C LEU A 132 -18.35 3.95 4.74
N LYS A 133 -18.44 5.07 5.48
CA LYS A 133 -17.51 5.38 6.59
C LYS A 133 -17.48 4.27 7.65
N SER A 134 -18.63 3.67 7.98
CA SER A 134 -18.70 2.54 8.91
C SER A 134 -18.08 1.27 8.31
N MET A 135 -18.27 1.01 7.01
CA MET A 135 -17.65 -0.12 6.32
C MET A 135 -16.12 0.00 6.36
N LEU A 136 -15.61 1.17 6.02
CA LEU A 136 -14.19 1.49 6.04
C LEU A 136 -13.60 1.34 7.45
N ALA A 137 -14.24 1.90 8.48
CA ALA A 137 -13.79 1.79 9.86
C ALA A 137 -13.75 0.34 10.36
N HIS A 138 -14.75 -0.47 9.98
CA HIS A 138 -14.76 -1.91 10.29
C HIS A 138 -13.58 -2.62 9.62
N THR A 139 -13.40 -2.42 8.31
CA THR A 139 -12.31 -3.05 7.57
C THR A 139 -10.94 -2.62 8.06
N PHE A 140 -10.77 -1.33 8.39
CA PHE A 140 -9.54 -0.80 8.99
C PHE A 140 -9.24 -1.51 10.31
N LYS A 141 -10.21 -1.53 11.24
CA LYS A 141 -10.05 -2.20 12.55
C LYS A 141 -9.71 -3.67 12.40
N TYR A 142 -10.37 -4.36 11.47
CA TYR A 142 -10.09 -5.76 11.20
C TYR A 142 -8.69 -5.95 10.61
N ARG A 143 -8.28 -5.14 9.63
CA ARG A 143 -6.91 -5.19 9.08
C ARG A 143 -5.85 -4.92 10.14
N THR A 144 -6.12 -4.01 11.09
CA THR A 144 -5.23 -3.76 12.24
C THR A 144 -5.11 -4.98 13.16
N SER A 145 -6.15 -5.82 13.29
CA SER A 145 -6.10 -7.05 14.10
C SER A 145 -5.02 -8.03 13.61
N GLN A 146 -4.68 -8.00 12.33
CA GLN A 146 -3.60 -8.83 11.77
C GLN A 146 -2.24 -8.56 12.43
N LEU A 147 -1.94 -7.32 12.85
CA LEU A 147 -0.70 -7.04 13.59
C LEU A 147 -0.70 -7.76 14.94
N PHE A 148 -1.82 -7.76 15.65
CA PHE A 148 -1.94 -8.43 16.94
C PHE A 148 -1.86 -9.95 16.79
N GLU A 149 -2.52 -10.53 15.78
CA GLU A 149 -2.36 -11.96 15.47
C GLU A 149 -0.91 -12.31 15.10
N PHE A 150 -0.21 -11.38 14.44
CA PHE A 150 1.20 -11.55 14.10
C PHE A 150 2.10 -11.51 15.35
N MET A 151 1.88 -10.56 16.26
CA MET A 151 2.60 -10.49 17.54
C MET A 151 2.30 -11.71 18.41
N ASP A 152 1.02 -12.07 18.58
CA ASP A 152 0.61 -13.21 19.40
C ASP A 152 1.15 -14.54 18.83
N SER A 153 1.27 -14.69 17.51
CA SER A 153 1.91 -15.87 16.90
C SER A 153 3.39 -16.03 17.28
N ILE A 154 4.03 -14.96 17.77
CA ILE A 154 5.42 -14.93 18.24
C ILE A 154 5.48 -15.01 19.77
N THR A 155 4.68 -14.21 20.48
CA THR A 155 4.74 -14.07 21.95
C THR A 155 3.97 -15.15 22.69
N LYS A 156 2.90 -15.67 22.09
CA LYS A 156 2.08 -16.80 22.58
C LYS A 156 2.08 -17.90 21.51
N PRO A 157 3.25 -18.50 21.22
CA PRO A 157 3.48 -19.12 19.93
C PRO A 157 2.55 -20.31 19.69
N ASP A 158 1.88 -20.27 18.54
CA ASP A 158 1.41 -21.49 17.89
C ASP A 158 2.65 -22.27 17.44
N GLU A 159 2.97 -23.34 18.17
CA GLU A 159 4.18 -24.14 17.93
C GLU A 159 4.30 -24.56 16.46
N LYS A 160 3.19 -24.83 15.76
CA LYS A 160 3.23 -25.22 14.35
C LYS A 160 3.73 -24.09 13.47
N ARG A 161 3.21 -22.87 13.66
CA ARG A 161 3.58 -21.71 12.84
C ARG A 161 5.04 -21.31 13.05
N VAL A 162 5.49 -21.31 14.31
CA VAL A 162 6.89 -21.02 14.65
C VAL A 162 7.82 -22.07 14.07
N HIS A 163 7.50 -23.37 14.21
CA HIS A 163 8.31 -24.44 13.63
C HIS A 163 8.37 -24.38 12.11
N GLU A 164 7.24 -24.12 11.44
CA GLU A 164 7.17 -24.02 9.99
C GLU A 164 8.01 -22.85 9.48
N ALA A 165 7.87 -21.66 10.07
CA ALA A 165 8.64 -20.47 9.72
C ALA A 165 10.15 -20.65 10.00
N ALA A 166 10.51 -21.26 11.14
CA ALA A 166 11.91 -21.51 11.47
C ALA A 166 12.55 -22.51 10.50
N ARG A 167 11.83 -23.58 10.14
CA ARG A 167 12.29 -24.57 9.16
C ARG A 167 12.45 -23.96 7.76
N GLU A 168 11.54 -23.10 7.34
CA GLU A 168 11.61 -22.44 6.02
C GLU A 168 12.82 -21.50 5.91
N THR A 169 13.17 -20.83 7.01
CA THR A 169 14.19 -19.77 7.01
C THR A 169 15.55 -20.19 7.57
N GLY A 170 15.64 -21.38 8.17
CA GLY A 170 16.84 -21.81 8.89
C GLY A 170 17.10 -20.98 10.15
N ALA A 171 16.05 -20.44 10.77
CA ALA A 171 16.16 -19.74 12.05
C ALA A 171 16.46 -20.76 13.16
N ASP A 172 17.50 -20.47 13.93
CA ASP A 172 17.88 -21.23 15.12
C ASP A 172 17.11 -20.75 16.37
N GLU A 173 17.22 -21.51 17.46
CA GLU A 173 16.52 -21.23 18.72
C GLU A 173 16.89 -19.84 19.29
N ASN A 174 18.15 -19.43 19.17
CA ASN A 174 18.62 -18.13 19.66
C ASN A 174 17.95 -16.97 18.91
N LEU A 175 17.87 -17.05 17.58
CA LEU A 175 17.19 -16.05 16.76
C LEU A 175 15.69 -15.98 17.10
N VAL A 176 15.04 -17.14 17.23
CA VAL A 176 13.60 -17.21 17.57
C VAL A 176 13.35 -16.59 18.94
N GLU A 177 14.18 -16.89 19.94
CA GLU A 177 14.04 -16.34 21.29
C GLU A 177 14.30 -14.82 21.32
N MET A 178 15.33 -14.33 20.62
CA MET A 178 15.57 -12.89 20.46
C MET A 178 14.36 -12.18 19.87
N VAL A 179 13.78 -12.74 18.80
CA VAL A 179 12.59 -12.16 18.16
C VAL A 179 11.41 -12.13 19.13
N LYS A 180 11.21 -13.20 19.89
CA LYS A 180 10.16 -13.29 20.89
C LYS A 180 10.31 -12.22 21.98
N VAL A 181 11.52 -12.02 22.50
CA VAL A 181 11.80 -10.98 23.50
C VAL A 181 11.46 -9.60 22.96
N TYR A 182 11.98 -9.23 21.79
CA TYR A 182 11.75 -7.90 21.22
C TYR A 182 10.28 -7.66 20.84
N VAL A 183 9.60 -8.66 20.27
CA VAL A 183 8.17 -8.52 19.96
C VAL A 183 7.33 -8.39 21.25
N THR A 184 7.71 -9.06 22.34
CA THR A 184 7.08 -8.88 23.65
C THR A 184 7.27 -7.45 24.18
N LYS A 185 8.47 -6.87 24.02
CA LYS A 185 8.73 -5.47 24.36
C LYS A 185 7.86 -4.52 23.53
N ILE A 186 7.79 -4.72 22.21
CA ILE A 186 6.97 -3.91 21.30
C ILE A 186 5.49 -4.00 21.70
N GLN A 187 4.97 -5.20 21.97
CA GLN A 187 3.59 -5.41 22.42
C GLN A 187 3.31 -4.65 23.72
N THR A 188 4.22 -4.73 24.69
CA THR A 188 4.10 -4.01 25.97
C THR A 188 4.12 -2.49 25.77
N MET A 189 5.04 -1.96 24.95
CA MET A 189 5.10 -0.53 24.66
C MET A 189 3.87 -0.04 23.88
N LEU A 190 3.29 -0.86 22.99
CA LEU A 190 2.02 -0.55 22.33
C LEU A 190 0.87 -0.45 23.32
N ASP A 191 0.77 -1.39 24.26
CA ASP A 191 -0.28 -1.40 25.28
C ASP A 191 -0.14 -0.21 26.24
N GLU A 192 1.09 0.14 26.64
CA GLU A 192 1.39 1.31 27.50
C GLU A 192 1.02 2.65 26.85
N ASN A 193 1.14 2.77 25.52
CA ASN A 193 0.99 4.03 24.78
C ASN A 193 -0.20 4.03 23.82
N TRP A 194 -1.15 3.10 23.99
CA TRP A 194 -2.24 2.87 23.03
C TRP A 194 -3.06 4.13 22.67
N SER A 195 -3.23 5.03 23.64
CA SER A 195 -4.02 6.26 23.45
C SER A 195 -3.28 7.36 22.69
N ASP A 196 -1.94 7.32 22.69
CA ASP A 196 -1.08 8.39 22.17
C ASP A 196 -0.48 8.06 20.79
N ILE A 197 -0.51 6.78 20.40
CA ILE A 197 0.04 6.33 19.11
C ILE A 197 -0.95 6.62 17.98
N PRO A 198 -0.51 7.26 16.88
CA PRO A 198 -1.30 7.39 15.66
C PRO A 198 -1.75 6.02 15.14
N LYS A 199 -3.05 5.85 14.87
CA LYS A 199 -3.62 4.57 14.42
C LYS A 199 -2.92 4.00 13.18
N ASP A 200 -2.49 4.87 12.28
CA ASP A 200 -1.76 4.51 11.06
C ASP A 200 -0.37 3.92 11.27
N SER A 201 0.21 4.13 12.46
CA SER A 201 1.48 3.51 12.87
C SER A 201 1.27 2.07 13.35
N VAL A 202 0.04 1.68 13.72
CA VAL A 202 -0.32 0.34 14.22
C VAL A 202 -0.57 -0.62 13.05
N LYS A 203 0.53 -1.00 12.38
CA LYS A 203 0.53 -1.94 11.25
C LYS A 203 1.76 -2.85 11.29
N ASN A 204 1.74 -3.93 10.50
CA ASN A 204 2.86 -4.87 10.36
C ASN A 204 4.22 -4.22 10.04
N LYS A 205 4.23 -2.99 9.50
CA LYS A 205 5.45 -2.22 9.22
C LYS A 205 6.17 -1.81 10.52
N LEU A 206 5.46 -1.66 11.64
CA LEU A 206 6.01 -1.33 12.95
C LEU A 206 7.11 -2.31 13.38
N ILE A 207 6.80 -3.61 13.37
CA ILE A 207 7.75 -4.66 13.75
C ILE A 207 8.96 -4.62 12.82
N LYS A 208 8.72 -4.55 11.50
CA LYS A 208 9.81 -4.45 10.52
C LYS A 208 10.72 -3.26 10.83
N ASN A 209 10.16 -2.06 10.97
CA ASN A 209 10.92 -0.82 11.19
C ASN A 209 11.68 -0.85 12.52
N PHE A 210 11.09 -1.41 13.58
CA PHE A 210 11.74 -1.56 14.88
C PHE A 210 13.01 -2.41 14.75
N PHE A 211 12.91 -3.59 14.11
CA PHE A 211 14.08 -4.44 13.89
C PHE A 211 15.10 -3.82 12.93
N ASP A 212 14.68 -3.07 11.91
CA ASP A 212 15.61 -2.34 11.04
C ASP A 212 16.39 -1.26 11.83
N ALA A 213 15.79 -0.62 12.83
CA ALA A 213 16.46 0.34 13.70
C ALA A 213 17.51 -0.30 14.64
N LEU A 214 17.48 -1.64 14.81
CA LEU A 214 18.48 -2.38 15.60
C LEU A 214 19.75 -2.74 14.80
N ARG A 215 19.84 -2.39 13.51
CA ARG A 215 21.02 -2.64 12.66
C ARG A 215 22.33 -2.08 13.21
N PRO A 216 22.39 -0.87 13.80
CA PRO A 216 23.63 -0.36 14.39
C PRO A 216 24.18 -1.24 15.53
N LYS A 217 23.30 -1.97 16.23
CA LYS A 217 23.65 -2.82 17.37
C LYS A 217 24.02 -4.25 16.96
N TYR A 218 23.26 -4.85 16.05
CA TYR A 218 23.40 -6.28 15.69
C TYR A 218 23.93 -6.53 14.26
N GLY A 219 24.10 -5.48 13.46
CA GLY A 219 24.59 -5.57 12.08
C GLY A 219 23.54 -6.08 11.08
N ASP A 220 23.81 -5.85 9.79
CA ASP A 220 22.87 -6.14 8.72
C ASP A 220 22.56 -7.62 8.54
N THR A 221 23.56 -8.49 8.68
CA THR A 221 23.39 -9.94 8.49
C THR A 221 22.37 -10.52 9.46
N SER A 222 22.49 -10.19 10.75
CA SER A 222 21.62 -10.71 11.79
C SER A 222 20.21 -10.14 11.68
N ILE A 223 20.07 -8.84 11.42
CA ILE A 223 18.75 -8.24 11.16
C ILE A 223 18.10 -8.82 9.90
N ASN A 224 18.85 -9.07 8.82
CA ASN A 224 18.28 -9.68 7.62
C ASN A 224 17.74 -11.09 7.85
N ARG A 225 18.41 -11.92 8.68
CA ARG A 225 17.89 -13.24 9.09
C ARG A 225 16.61 -13.11 9.92
N ILE A 226 16.57 -12.16 10.86
CA ILE A 226 15.37 -11.86 11.66
C ILE A 226 14.21 -11.42 10.76
N GLN A 227 14.44 -10.51 9.83
CA GLN A 227 13.43 -10.03 8.88
C GLN A 227 12.90 -11.16 8.00
N ALA A 228 13.75 -12.11 7.58
CA ALA A 228 13.33 -13.28 6.84
C ALA A 228 12.39 -14.17 7.67
N TYR A 229 12.75 -14.45 8.93
CA TYR A 229 11.91 -15.20 9.87
C TYR A 229 10.57 -14.51 10.13
N LEU A 230 10.58 -13.22 10.44
CA LEU A 230 9.37 -12.41 10.63
C LEU A 230 8.46 -12.41 9.39
N LYS A 231 9.05 -12.35 8.19
CA LYS A 231 8.30 -12.43 6.93
C LYS A 231 7.63 -13.78 6.74
N ALA A 232 8.29 -14.88 7.10
CA ALA A 232 7.71 -16.23 7.04
C ALA A 232 6.52 -16.35 8.01
N VAL A 233 6.69 -15.98 9.28
CA VAL A 233 5.60 -15.98 10.27
C VAL A 233 4.41 -15.13 9.81
N LYS A 234 4.66 -13.90 9.33
CA LYS A 234 3.63 -13.01 8.78
C LYS A 234 2.87 -13.64 7.60
N SER A 235 3.55 -14.42 6.77
CA SER A 235 2.94 -15.07 5.61
C SER A 235 1.99 -16.20 6.03
N LEU A 236 2.35 -16.96 7.07
CA LEU A 236 1.47 -17.96 7.69
C LEU A 236 0.24 -17.30 8.33
N VAL A 237 0.43 -16.21 9.08
CA VAL A 237 -0.69 -15.44 9.67
C VAL A 237 -1.63 -14.94 8.58
N LYS A 238 -1.12 -14.38 7.49
CA LYS A 238 -1.95 -13.92 6.36
C LYS A 238 -2.73 -15.03 5.68
N LYS A 239 -2.18 -16.23 5.61
CA LYS A 239 -2.82 -17.40 4.99
C LYS A 239 -4.05 -17.86 5.80
N ASP A 240 -3.96 -17.76 7.12
CA ASP A 240 -5.02 -18.18 8.04
C ASP A 240 -5.98 -17.03 8.40
N PHE A 241 -5.65 -15.80 8.01
CA PHE A 241 -6.46 -14.62 8.30
C PHE A 241 -7.84 -14.73 7.63
N SER A 242 -8.90 -14.75 8.44
CA SER A 242 -10.25 -15.03 7.96
C SER A 242 -10.71 -13.96 6.97
N LEU A 243 -11.18 -14.39 5.80
CA LEU A 243 -11.74 -13.45 4.81
C LEU A 243 -13.19 -13.04 5.13
N LYS A 244 -13.84 -13.72 6.07
CA LYS A 244 -15.28 -13.58 6.36
C LYS A 244 -15.68 -12.23 6.97
N PHE A 245 -14.71 -11.46 7.48
CA PHE A 245 -14.96 -10.17 8.12
C PHE A 245 -14.72 -9.00 7.17
N PHE A 246 -14.25 -9.24 5.94
CA PHE A 246 -14.26 -8.22 4.90
C PHE A 246 -15.65 -8.18 4.24
N TYR A 247 -16.12 -6.97 3.94
CA TYR A 247 -17.29 -6.80 3.07
C TYR A 247 -17.02 -7.40 1.69
N ARG A 248 -18.07 -7.93 1.04
CA ARG A 248 -17.94 -8.43 -0.32
C ARG A 248 -17.68 -7.28 -1.27
N ALA A 249 -16.90 -7.55 -2.31
CA ALA A 249 -16.63 -6.59 -3.37
C ALA A 249 -17.92 -5.97 -3.95
N THR A 250 -18.96 -6.79 -4.14
CA THR A 250 -20.28 -6.32 -4.62
C THR A 250 -20.95 -5.34 -3.68
N GLU A 251 -20.87 -5.56 -2.36
CA GLU A 251 -21.46 -4.66 -1.36
C GLU A 251 -20.74 -3.31 -1.33
N VAL A 252 -19.41 -3.34 -1.47
CA VAL A 252 -18.59 -2.13 -1.57
C VAL A 252 -18.90 -1.35 -2.85
N ILE A 253 -19.05 -2.04 -3.98
CA ILE A 253 -19.43 -1.43 -5.26
C ILE A 253 -20.83 -0.81 -5.17
N GLU A 254 -21.81 -1.55 -4.64
CA GLU A 254 -23.19 -1.06 -4.47
C GLU A 254 -23.25 0.22 -3.64
N GLU A 255 -22.53 0.27 -2.51
CA GLU A 255 -22.44 1.48 -1.68
C GLU A 255 -21.78 2.65 -2.43
N ALA A 256 -20.67 2.40 -3.12
CA ALA A 256 -20.00 3.43 -3.91
C ALA A 256 -20.92 3.99 -5.01
N ARG A 257 -21.68 3.13 -5.68
CA ARG A 257 -22.65 3.52 -6.72
C ARG A 257 -23.82 4.31 -6.14
N ALA A 258 -24.34 3.93 -4.98
CA ALA A 258 -25.42 4.66 -4.31
C ALA A 258 -25.03 6.11 -3.97
N LEU A 259 -23.74 6.36 -3.76
CA LEU A 259 -23.16 7.68 -3.52
C LEU A 259 -22.75 8.42 -4.80
N GLY A 260 -22.95 7.83 -5.99
CA GLY A 260 -22.51 8.40 -7.26
C GLY A 260 -20.99 8.39 -7.45
N GLY A 261 -20.29 7.45 -6.81
CA GLY A 261 -18.86 7.25 -6.92
C GLY A 261 -18.45 6.36 -8.09
N CYS A 262 -17.17 6.47 -8.45
CA CYS A 262 -16.51 5.63 -9.42
C CYS A 262 -15.70 4.52 -8.74
N VAL A 263 -15.58 3.37 -9.40
CA VAL A 263 -14.84 2.20 -8.92
C VAL A 263 -13.74 1.81 -9.90
N VAL A 264 -12.53 1.60 -9.41
CA VAL A 264 -11.39 1.12 -10.20
C VAL A 264 -10.80 -0.14 -9.57
N ILE A 265 -10.40 -1.09 -10.40
CA ILE A 265 -9.62 -2.25 -9.97
C ILE A 265 -8.12 -1.87 -10.00
N PRO A 266 -7.44 -1.76 -8.85
CA PRO A 266 -6.01 -1.49 -8.80
C PRO A 266 -5.21 -2.75 -9.13
N HIS A 267 -4.05 -2.59 -9.77
CA HIS A 267 -3.03 -3.63 -10.02
C HIS A 267 -3.55 -5.10 -10.02
N PRO A 268 -4.43 -5.48 -10.99
CA PRO A 268 -5.16 -6.74 -10.97
C PRO A 268 -4.24 -7.96 -11.06
N GLU A 269 -2.96 -7.80 -11.44
CA GLU A 269 -1.97 -8.87 -11.45
C GLU A 269 -1.84 -9.57 -10.08
N GLU A 270 -2.04 -8.86 -8.96
CA GLU A 270 -1.98 -9.44 -7.61
C GLU A 270 -3.18 -10.35 -7.26
N PHE A 271 -4.29 -10.22 -7.99
CA PHE A 271 -5.53 -10.95 -7.76
C PHE A 271 -6.31 -11.18 -9.06
N TRP A 272 -5.59 -11.67 -10.08
CA TRP A 272 -6.02 -11.76 -11.49
C TRP A 272 -7.39 -12.39 -11.76
N PRO A 273 -7.93 -13.35 -10.95
CA PRO A 273 -9.27 -13.87 -11.20
C PRO A 273 -10.35 -12.79 -11.15
N ILE A 274 -10.08 -11.64 -10.51
CA ILE A 274 -10.98 -10.49 -10.48
C ILE A 274 -11.44 -10.03 -11.87
N LEU A 275 -10.60 -10.16 -12.89
CA LEU A 275 -10.92 -9.74 -14.26
C LEU A 275 -12.02 -10.61 -14.88
N LEU A 276 -12.26 -11.81 -14.35
CA LEU A 276 -13.32 -12.72 -14.75
C LEU A 276 -14.64 -12.45 -14.01
N ALA A 277 -14.60 -11.66 -12.92
CA ALA A 277 -15.76 -11.41 -12.05
C ALA A 277 -16.84 -10.55 -12.72
N LYS A 278 -16.49 -9.80 -13.78
CA LYS A 278 -17.37 -8.84 -14.47
C LYS A 278 -18.01 -7.84 -13.51
N TYR A 279 -17.24 -7.36 -12.54
CA TYR A 279 -17.69 -6.30 -11.63
C TYR A 279 -18.05 -5.02 -12.39
N ASP A 280 -19.03 -4.29 -11.87
CA ASP A 280 -19.45 -2.99 -12.40
C ASP A 280 -18.44 -1.89 -12.01
N VAL A 281 -17.38 -1.78 -12.80
CA VAL A 281 -16.25 -0.87 -12.57
C VAL A 281 -16.07 0.11 -13.72
N ASP A 282 -15.58 1.31 -13.38
CA ASP A 282 -15.30 2.38 -14.33
C ASP A 282 -13.93 2.23 -14.98
N GLY A 283 -13.00 1.56 -14.30
CA GLY A 283 -11.64 1.45 -14.78
C GLY A 283 -10.86 0.27 -14.21
N ILE A 284 -9.76 -0.03 -14.88
CA ILE A 284 -8.79 -1.04 -14.46
C ILE A 284 -7.39 -0.43 -14.60
N GLU A 285 -6.59 -0.54 -13.54
CA GLU A 285 -5.16 -0.23 -13.61
C GLU A 285 -4.43 -1.33 -14.38
N VAL A 286 -4.04 -1.06 -15.61
CA VAL A 286 -3.32 -2.04 -16.43
C VAL A 286 -1.82 -2.01 -16.19
N TRP A 287 -1.31 -0.95 -15.56
CA TRP A 287 0.09 -0.80 -15.19
C TRP A 287 0.21 -0.36 -13.75
N ASN A 288 1.20 -0.92 -13.07
CA ASN A 288 1.65 -0.49 -11.75
C ASN A 288 3.18 -0.71 -11.65
N PRO A 289 3.94 0.13 -10.95
CA PRO A 289 5.39 -0.02 -10.82
C PRO A 289 5.84 -1.41 -10.32
N GLN A 290 5.01 -2.08 -9.50
CA GLN A 290 5.27 -3.41 -8.95
C GLN A 290 5.00 -4.54 -9.94
N SER A 291 4.12 -4.31 -10.91
CA SER A 291 3.57 -5.33 -11.78
C SER A 291 3.39 -4.78 -13.19
N GLN A 292 4.51 -4.78 -13.93
CA GLN A 292 4.58 -4.24 -15.29
C GLN A 292 4.49 -5.33 -16.35
N ARG A 293 4.66 -6.59 -15.94
CA ARG A 293 4.87 -7.74 -16.84
C ARG A 293 3.71 -7.94 -17.81
N TYR A 294 2.47 -7.72 -17.36
CA TYR A 294 1.29 -7.98 -18.18
C TYR A 294 0.61 -6.71 -18.67
N THR A 295 1.26 -5.54 -18.59
CA THR A 295 0.66 -4.26 -19.02
C THR A 295 0.06 -4.32 -20.42
N GLU A 296 0.84 -4.78 -21.40
CA GLU A 296 0.38 -4.90 -22.78
C GLU A 296 -0.77 -5.90 -22.94
N PHE A 297 -0.76 -6.98 -22.15
CA PHE A 297 -1.82 -7.99 -22.16
C PHE A 297 -3.10 -7.43 -21.53
N LEU A 298 -3.00 -6.75 -20.40
CA LEU A 298 -4.12 -6.13 -19.70
C LEU A 298 -4.79 -5.05 -20.54
N ILE A 299 -4.01 -4.24 -21.28
CA ILE A 299 -4.57 -3.30 -22.27
C ILE A 299 -5.43 -4.05 -23.30
N SER A 300 -4.92 -5.17 -23.84
CA SER A 300 -5.66 -5.98 -24.80
C SER A 300 -6.93 -6.60 -24.18
N VAL A 301 -6.86 -7.07 -22.93
CA VAL A 301 -8.02 -7.61 -22.19
C VAL A 301 -9.10 -6.54 -22.00
N VAL A 302 -8.74 -5.34 -21.56
CA VAL A 302 -9.71 -4.24 -21.37
C VAL A 302 -10.37 -3.86 -22.69
N ASN A 303 -9.59 -3.74 -23.77
CA ASN A 303 -10.13 -3.43 -25.08
C ASN A 303 -11.10 -4.51 -25.57
N GLU A 304 -10.77 -5.79 -25.40
CA GLU A 304 -11.66 -6.90 -25.75
C GLU A 304 -12.94 -6.90 -24.91
N GLN A 305 -12.86 -6.54 -23.62
CA GLN A 305 -14.04 -6.37 -22.77
C GLN A 305 -14.94 -5.24 -23.27
N ASN A 306 -14.38 -4.12 -23.72
CA ASN A 306 -15.14 -3.00 -24.27
C ASN A 306 -15.79 -3.34 -25.62
N ILE A 307 -15.10 -4.07 -26.50
CA ILE A 307 -15.68 -4.53 -27.79
C ILE A 307 -16.88 -5.44 -27.57
N ASN A 308 -16.79 -6.34 -26.58
CA ASN A 308 -17.84 -7.32 -26.29
C ASN A 308 -18.94 -6.78 -25.36
N ARG A 309 -18.89 -5.50 -25.00
CA ARG A 309 -19.90 -4.89 -24.12
C ARG A 309 -21.20 -4.62 -24.84
N ARG A 310 -22.28 -4.60 -24.06
CA ARG A 310 -23.61 -4.28 -24.58
C ARG A 310 -23.63 -2.82 -25.03
N PRO A 311 -24.27 -2.52 -26.18
CA PRO A 311 -24.50 -1.13 -26.59
C PRO A 311 -25.15 -0.32 -25.49
N GLY A 312 -24.63 0.88 -25.21
CA GLY A 312 -25.12 1.78 -24.17
C GLY A 312 -24.43 1.64 -22.80
N ASN A 313 -23.61 0.61 -22.58
CA ASN A 313 -22.77 0.53 -21.38
C ASN A 313 -21.54 1.45 -21.52
N LYS A 314 -21.14 2.09 -20.41
CA LYS A 314 -19.88 2.86 -20.36
C LYS A 314 -18.67 1.93 -20.56
N GLU A 315 -17.68 2.39 -21.32
CA GLU A 315 -16.42 1.68 -21.51
C GLU A 315 -15.60 1.65 -20.21
N ILE A 316 -14.82 0.60 -19.98
CA ILE A 316 -13.85 0.53 -18.88
C ILE A 316 -12.66 1.36 -19.33
N LEU A 317 -12.27 2.31 -18.49
CA LEU A 317 -11.09 3.11 -18.68
C LEU A 317 -9.84 2.34 -18.30
N ILE A 318 -8.76 2.64 -19.02
CA ILE A 318 -7.43 2.15 -18.73
C ILE A 318 -6.73 3.18 -17.85
N PHE A 319 -6.32 2.75 -16.66
CA PHE A 319 -5.51 3.54 -15.74
C PHE A 319 -4.08 3.01 -15.66
N MET A 320 -3.17 3.92 -15.33
CA MET A 320 -1.83 3.59 -14.84
C MET A 320 -1.83 4.00 -13.37
N GLY A 321 -1.43 3.10 -12.47
CA GLY A 321 -1.39 3.37 -11.03
C GLY A 321 0.01 3.69 -10.58
N ASP A 322 0.22 4.85 -9.94
CA ASP A 322 1.54 5.20 -9.42
C ASP A 322 1.91 4.36 -8.20
N ASP A 323 0.91 4.08 -7.36
CA ASP A 323 1.05 3.38 -6.08
C ASP A 323 2.26 3.91 -5.29
N CYS A 324 2.33 5.25 -5.27
CA CYS A 324 3.36 6.01 -4.61
C CYS A 324 3.01 6.08 -3.12
N HIS A 325 3.90 5.58 -2.27
CA HIS A 325 3.82 5.74 -0.81
C HIS A 325 4.72 6.89 -0.38
N MET A 326 4.13 7.94 0.19
CA MET A 326 4.88 9.15 0.57
C MET A 326 5.77 8.95 1.80
N SER A 327 5.48 8.00 2.70
CA SER A 327 6.36 7.71 3.85
C SER A 327 7.73 7.15 3.45
N GLU A 328 7.90 6.63 2.23
CA GLU A 328 9.23 6.19 1.80
C GLU A 328 10.19 7.39 1.67
N LYS A 329 9.64 8.58 1.37
CA LYS A 329 10.39 9.83 1.17
C LYS A 329 10.80 10.47 2.51
N THR A 330 10.48 9.86 3.65
CA THR A 330 10.92 10.32 4.97
C THR A 330 12.06 9.50 5.55
N LYS A 331 12.48 8.43 4.87
CA LYS A 331 13.65 7.64 5.28
C LYS A 331 14.93 8.28 4.77
N SER A 332 16.04 8.02 5.46
CA SER A 332 17.36 8.35 4.93
C SER A 332 17.59 7.59 3.62
N ILE A 333 18.32 8.20 2.68
CA ILE A 333 18.58 7.64 1.35
C ILE A 333 19.15 6.21 1.43
N GLU A 334 20.02 5.94 2.41
CA GLU A 334 20.64 4.64 2.63
C GLU A 334 19.67 3.53 3.05
N THR A 335 18.53 3.89 3.65
CA THR A 335 17.53 2.94 4.18
C THR A 335 16.26 2.87 3.34
N GLN A 336 16.17 3.67 2.27
CA GLN A 336 15.08 3.63 1.32
C GLN A 336 15.10 2.34 0.49
N ASP A 337 13.91 1.85 0.17
CA ASP A 337 13.71 0.93 -0.95
C ASP A 337 13.78 1.74 -2.25
N PRO A 338 14.81 1.56 -3.11
CA PRO A 338 14.99 2.40 -4.29
C PRO A 338 13.81 2.34 -5.27
N ALA A 339 13.16 1.18 -5.38
CA ALA A 339 12.03 0.99 -6.28
C ALA A 339 10.74 1.66 -5.75
N LYS A 340 10.61 1.84 -4.43
CA LYS A 340 9.51 2.61 -3.83
C LYS A 340 9.80 4.11 -3.76
N ALA A 341 11.06 4.47 -3.53
CA ALA A 341 11.51 5.85 -3.51
C ALA A 341 11.33 6.51 -4.88
N ALA A 342 11.62 5.80 -5.97
CA ALA A 342 11.50 6.28 -7.35
C ALA A 342 10.05 6.47 -7.85
N ARG A 343 9.04 5.97 -7.13
CA ARG A 343 7.63 6.20 -7.50
C ARG A 343 7.23 7.61 -7.10
N GLU A 344 6.64 8.32 -8.02
CA GLU A 344 6.17 9.69 -7.82
C GLU A 344 4.71 9.82 -8.25
N ILE A 345 3.98 10.71 -7.58
CA ILE A 345 2.58 10.99 -7.90
C ILE A 345 2.50 11.56 -9.32
N GLY A 346 1.73 10.93 -10.20
CA GLY A 346 1.56 11.34 -11.59
C GLY A 346 2.70 10.97 -12.54
N MET A 347 3.77 10.33 -12.06
CA MET A 347 4.86 9.87 -12.92
C MET A 347 4.64 8.44 -13.39
N GLN A 348 4.12 8.34 -14.61
CA GLN A 348 3.69 7.07 -15.19
C GLN A 348 4.49 6.83 -16.47
N PRO A 349 5.72 6.28 -16.38
CA PRO A 349 6.58 6.06 -17.54
C PRO A 349 5.93 5.18 -18.62
N ALA A 350 4.96 4.34 -18.24
CA ALA A 350 4.17 3.52 -19.15
C ALA A 350 3.52 4.30 -20.31
N TRP A 351 3.10 5.56 -20.10
CA TRP A 351 2.52 6.37 -21.18
C TRP A 351 3.54 6.73 -22.28
N ASN A 352 4.83 6.73 -21.93
CA ASN A 352 5.92 7.09 -22.82
C ASN A 352 6.65 5.87 -23.40
N ASP A 353 6.37 4.67 -22.89
CA ASP A 353 6.88 3.43 -23.46
C ASP A 353 6.30 3.22 -24.87
N LEU A 354 7.16 2.91 -25.85
CA LEU A 354 6.76 2.83 -27.25
C LEU A 354 5.73 1.73 -27.54
N ASN A 355 5.87 0.56 -26.89
CA ASN A 355 4.98 -0.57 -27.14
C ASN A 355 3.61 -0.33 -26.50
N ILE A 356 3.60 0.13 -25.25
CA ILE A 356 2.38 0.51 -24.53
C ILE A 356 1.67 1.64 -25.26
N ARG A 357 2.39 2.72 -25.58
CA ARG A 357 1.82 3.90 -26.26
C ARG A 357 1.20 3.54 -27.61
N LYS A 358 1.82 2.66 -28.40
CA LYS A 358 1.25 2.19 -29.66
C LYS A 358 -0.10 1.50 -29.45
N LYS A 359 -0.22 0.63 -28.44
CA LYS A 359 -1.49 -0.05 -28.12
C LYS A 359 -2.57 0.93 -27.66
N LEU A 360 -2.21 1.91 -26.81
CA LEU A 360 -3.13 2.94 -26.35
C LEU A 360 -3.64 3.81 -27.50
N ILE A 361 -2.76 4.20 -28.44
CA ILE A 361 -3.14 4.97 -29.64
C ILE A 361 -4.14 4.19 -30.50
N ILE A 362 -3.89 2.89 -30.73
CA ILE A 362 -4.82 2.03 -31.49
C ILE A 362 -6.19 1.95 -30.81
N ALA A 363 -6.22 1.99 -29.48
CA ALA A 363 -7.44 2.00 -28.68
C ALA A 363 -8.09 3.39 -28.54
N GLY A 364 -7.51 4.44 -29.13
CA GLY A 364 -8.00 5.82 -28.99
C GLY A 364 -7.79 6.42 -27.59
N ILE A 365 -6.93 5.82 -26.77
CA ILE A 365 -6.71 6.21 -25.38
C ILE A 365 -5.48 7.11 -25.27
N ASN A 366 -5.63 8.26 -24.61
CA ASN A 366 -4.54 9.10 -24.19
C ASN A 366 -4.84 9.69 -22.80
N ARG A 367 -3.85 10.30 -22.15
CA ARG A 367 -4.01 10.80 -20.78
C ARG A 367 -5.11 11.85 -20.64
N GLN A 368 -5.23 12.78 -21.59
CA GLN A 368 -6.27 13.81 -21.56
C GLN A 368 -7.67 13.19 -21.66
N SER A 369 -7.87 12.26 -22.61
CA SER A 369 -9.19 11.63 -22.77
C SER A 369 -9.61 10.84 -21.53
N VAL A 370 -8.67 10.20 -20.83
CA VAL A 370 -8.94 9.54 -19.55
C VAL A 370 -9.32 10.54 -18.47
N ILE A 371 -8.60 11.67 -18.36
CA ILE A 371 -8.91 12.75 -17.40
C ILE A 371 -10.33 13.28 -17.62
N ASP A 372 -10.68 13.64 -18.85
CA ASP A 372 -11.96 14.26 -19.19
C ASP A 372 -13.15 13.33 -18.95
N GLU A 373 -13.02 12.09 -19.42
CA GLU A 373 -14.05 11.06 -19.28
C GLU A 373 -14.24 10.68 -17.81
N TYR A 374 -13.16 10.51 -17.04
CA TYR A 374 -13.30 10.15 -15.63
C TYR A 374 -13.85 11.29 -14.78
N ARG A 375 -13.46 12.54 -15.06
CA ARG A 375 -14.05 13.73 -14.43
C ARG A 375 -15.56 13.80 -14.67
N THR A 376 -16.01 13.48 -15.89
CA THR A 376 -17.43 13.44 -16.24
C THR A 376 -18.17 12.35 -15.45
N ARG A 377 -17.57 11.16 -15.29
CA ARG A 377 -18.15 10.08 -14.46
C ARG A 377 -18.20 10.42 -12.98
N LEU A 378 -17.20 11.13 -12.47
CA LEU A 378 -17.16 11.59 -11.09
C LEU A 378 -18.23 12.65 -10.82
N ALA A 379 -18.59 13.48 -11.81
CA ALA A 379 -19.70 14.44 -11.69
C ALA A 379 -21.07 13.75 -11.62
N GLY A 380 -21.25 12.63 -12.32
CA GLY A 380 -22.46 11.78 -12.29
C GLY A 380 -23.14 11.68 -13.63
#